data_AF-A0A9V1EA19-F1
#
_entry.id   AF-A0A9V1EA19-F1
#
_cell.length_a   1.000
_cell.length_b   1.000
_cell.length_c   1.000
_cell.angle_alpha   90.00
_cell.angle_beta   90.00
_cell.angle_gamma   90.00
#
_symmetry.space_group_name_H-M   'P 1'
#
loop_
_entity.id
_entity.type
_entity.pdbx_description
1 polymer ?
#
loop_
_entity_poly.entity_id
_entity_poly.type
_entity_poly.pdbx_seq_one_letter_code
_entity_poly.pdbx_strand_id
1 'polypeptide(L)'
;MASLRRVKVLLVLNLIAVAGFVLFLAKCRPIAVRSGDAFHEIRPRAEAANLSAHSASPIQDAVLKRLSLLEDIVYRQLNGLSKSLGLIEGYGGRGKGGLPATLSPAEEEKAKGPHEKYGYNSYLSEKISLDRSIPDYRPTKCKELKYSKELPQISIIFIFVNEALSVILRSVHSAVNHTPTHLLKEIILVDDNSDEEELKAPLEEYVQKRYPGLVKVVRNQKREGLIRARIEGWKAATGQVTGFFDAHVEFTAGWAEPVLSRIQENRKRVILPSIDNIKQDTFEVQRYENSAHGYSWELWCMYISPPKDWWDAGDPSLPIRTPAMIGCSFVVNRKFFGEIGLLDPGMDVYGGENIELGIKVWLCGGSMEVLPCSRVAHIERKKKPYNSNIGFYTKRNALRVAEVWMDDYKSHVYIAWNLPLENPGIDIGDVSERRALRKSLKCKNFQWYLDHVYPEMRRYNNTIAYGELRNNKAKDVCLDQGPLENHTAILYPCHGWGPQLARYTKEGFLHLGALGTTTLLPDTRCLVDNSKSRLPQLLDCDKVKSSLYKRWNFIQNGAIMNKGTGRCLEVENRGLAGIDLILRSCTGQRWTIKNSIK
;
A
#
# COMPACT_ATOMS: atom_id res chain seq x y z
N MET A 1 -35.84 2.50 55.07
CA MET A 1 -36.52 1.19 54.94
C MET A 1 -36.63 0.63 53.51
N ALA A 2 -36.56 1.44 52.44
CA ALA A 2 -36.67 0.95 51.05
C ALA A 2 -35.41 0.20 50.50
N SER A 3 -34.22 0.47 51.06
CA SER A 3 -32.95 -0.17 50.63
C SER A 3 -32.84 -1.64 51.04
N LEU A 4 -33.28 -2.00 52.26
CA LEU A 4 -33.21 -3.38 52.78
C LEU A 4 -34.10 -4.36 52.01
N ARG A 5 -35.24 -3.90 51.48
CA ARG A 5 -36.13 -4.75 50.66
C ARG A 5 -35.52 -5.08 49.30
N ARG A 6 -34.81 -4.15 48.66
CA ARG A 6 -34.13 -4.39 47.38
C ARG A 6 -32.97 -5.38 47.51
N VAL A 7 -32.19 -5.28 48.59
CA VAL A 7 -31.08 -6.21 48.85
C VAL A 7 -31.59 -7.63 49.14
N LYS A 8 -32.69 -7.79 49.89
CA LYS A 8 -33.31 -9.10 50.11
C LYS A 8 -33.82 -9.72 48.82
N VAL A 9 -34.45 -8.94 47.93
CA VAL A 9 -34.94 -9.45 46.63
C VAL A 9 -33.78 -9.89 45.73
N LEU A 10 -32.69 -9.13 45.69
CA LEU A 10 -31.47 -9.50 44.94
C LEU A 10 -30.80 -10.77 45.48
N LEU A 11 -30.77 -10.96 46.81
CA LEU A 11 -30.24 -12.18 47.43
C LEU A 11 -31.10 -13.40 47.11
N VAL A 12 -32.43 -13.27 47.14
CA VAL A 12 -33.34 -14.36 46.78
C VAL A 12 -33.21 -14.72 45.30
N LEU A 13 -33.09 -13.74 44.41
CA LEU A 13 -32.89 -13.98 42.98
C LEU A 13 -31.55 -14.67 42.69
N ASN A 14 -30.48 -14.28 43.38
CA ASN A 14 -29.18 -14.95 43.26
C ASN A 14 -29.21 -16.40 43.76
N LEU A 15 -29.90 -16.67 44.88
CA LEU A 15 -30.06 -18.04 45.40
C LEU A 15 -30.84 -18.93 44.43
N ILE A 16 -31.88 -18.40 43.79
CA ILE A 16 -32.65 -19.13 42.76
C ILE A 16 -31.79 -19.40 41.51
N ALA A 17 -30.96 -18.44 41.09
CA ALA A 17 -30.07 -18.61 39.94
C ALA A 17 -29.00 -19.68 40.19
N VAL A 18 -28.38 -19.67 41.39
CA VAL A 18 -27.38 -20.67 41.79
C VAL A 18 -28.00 -22.07 41.91
N ALA A 19 -29.19 -22.18 42.51
CA ALA A 19 -29.91 -23.46 42.59
C ALA A 19 -30.28 -24.00 41.20
N GLY A 20 -30.69 -23.13 40.27
CA GLY A 20 -30.94 -23.50 38.88
C GLY A 20 -29.69 -24.00 38.15
N PHE A 21 -28.53 -23.39 38.40
CA PHE A 21 -27.27 -23.78 37.78
C PHE A 21 -26.75 -25.13 38.31
N VAL A 22 -26.91 -25.39 39.62
CA VAL A 22 -26.55 -26.68 40.24
C VAL A 22 -27.45 -27.81 39.75
N LEU A 23 -28.76 -27.57 39.60
CA LEU A 23 -29.70 -28.55 39.05
C LEU A 23 -29.44 -28.85 37.56
N PHE A 24 -28.99 -27.86 36.79
CA PHE A 24 -28.59 -28.03 35.40
C PHE A 24 -27.35 -28.91 35.27
N LEU A 25 -26.32 -28.67 36.09
CA LEU A 25 -25.11 -29.49 36.12
C LEU A 25 -25.37 -30.93 36.58
N ALA A 26 -26.31 -31.14 37.51
CA ALA A 26 -26.69 -32.47 37.97
C ALA A 26 -27.42 -33.31 36.89
N LYS A 27 -28.10 -32.67 35.93
CA LYS A 27 -28.79 -33.34 34.82
C LYS A 27 -27.91 -33.59 33.59
N CYS A 28 -26.72 -32.98 33.51
CA CYS A 28 -25.77 -33.19 32.42
C CYS A 28 -24.61 -34.10 32.85
N ARG A 29 -24.86 -35.40 33.02
CA ARG A 29 -23.80 -36.43 32.97
C ARG A 29 -23.81 -37.10 31.59
N PRO A 30 -22.68 -37.22 30.88
CA PRO A 30 -22.63 -37.84 29.56
C PRO A 30 -22.70 -39.37 29.66
N ILE A 31 -23.55 -39.97 28.83
CA ILE A 31 -23.63 -41.42 28.58
C ILE A 31 -22.43 -41.81 27.71
N ALA A 32 -21.66 -42.82 28.14
CA ALA A 32 -20.56 -43.41 27.40
C ALA A 32 -21.08 -44.31 26.26
N VAL A 33 -20.54 -44.15 25.04
CA VAL A 33 -20.83 -45.01 23.86
C VAL A 33 -19.71 -46.04 23.69
N ARG A 34 -20.09 -47.33 23.58
CA ARG A 34 -19.21 -48.46 23.23
C ARG A 34 -19.23 -48.70 21.72
N SER A 35 -18.08 -49.09 21.16
CA SER A 35 -17.84 -49.43 19.75
C SER A 35 -18.32 -50.84 19.37
N GLY A 36 -18.64 -51.04 18.08
CA GLY A 36 -18.79 -52.36 17.45
C GLY A 36 -18.96 -52.26 15.92
N ASP A 37 -18.10 -52.97 15.20
CA ASP A 37 -17.95 -53.09 13.73
C ASP A 37 -19.11 -53.81 12.99
N ALA A 38 -19.31 -53.52 11.69
CA ALA A 38 -19.21 -54.49 10.57
C ALA A 38 -19.83 -54.00 9.22
N PHE A 39 -19.25 -54.51 8.14
CA PHE A 39 -19.38 -54.28 6.68
C PHE A 39 -20.76 -54.50 6.01
N HIS A 40 -21.09 -53.74 4.94
CA HIS A 40 -21.19 -54.22 3.53
C HIS A 40 -21.63 -53.13 2.51
N GLU A 41 -21.05 -53.18 1.29
CA GLU A 41 -21.42 -52.41 0.08
C GLU A 41 -22.78 -52.80 -0.53
N ILE A 42 -23.43 -51.88 -1.26
CA ILE A 42 -24.09 -52.01 -2.60
C ILE A 42 -24.54 -50.60 -3.09
N ARG A 43 -24.33 -50.29 -4.38
CA ARG A 43 -24.83 -49.13 -5.19
C ARG A 43 -25.91 -49.65 -6.19
N PRO A 44 -26.60 -48.83 -7.03
CA PRO A 44 -27.35 -47.57 -6.83
C PRO A 44 -28.73 -47.55 -7.56
N ARG A 45 -29.75 -46.79 -7.10
CA ARG A 45 -30.70 -46.04 -7.98
C ARG A 45 -31.77 -45.24 -7.22
N ALA A 46 -31.91 -43.99 -7.68
CA ALA A 46 -33.12 -43.18 -7.92
C ALA A 46 -34.17 -42.90 -6.81
N GLU A 47 -34.49 -41.59 -6.75
CA GLU A 47 -35.77 -40.95 -6.41
C GLU A 47 -36.13 -40.66 -4.93
N ALA A 48 -36.04 -39.35 -4.66
CA ALA A 48 -36.69 -38.52 -3.66
C ALA A 48 -37.95 -39.05 -2.95
N ALA A 49 -37.92 -39.02 -1.62
CA ALA A 49 -38.95 -38.39 -0.77
C ALA A 49 -38.50 -38.31 0.70
N ASN A 50 -38.56 -37.11 1.26
CA ASN A 50 -38.83 -36.74 2.66
C ASN A 50 -38.55 -37.74 3.79
N LEU A 51 -37.67 -37.33 4.71
CA LEU A 51 -37.63 -37.53 6.18
C LEU A 51 -36.15 -37.35 6.59
N SER A 52 -35.71 -36.53 7.53
CA SER A 52 -36.35 -35.81 8.62
C SER A 52 -35.40 -34.70 9.09
N ALA A 53 -35.92 -33.49 9.26
CA ALA A 53 -35.28 -32.47 10.06
C ALA A 53 -35.22 -32.99 11.50
N HIS A 54 -34.02 -33.17 12.05
CA HIS A 54 -33.85 -33.27 13.49
C HIS A 54 -34.23 -31.90 14.05
N SER A 55 -35.46 -31.79 14.56
CA SER A 55 -35.94 -30.64 15.28
C SER A 55 -35.00 -30.39 16.45
N ALA A 56 -34.41 -29.20 16.48
CA ALA A 56 -33.72 -28.71 17.66
C ALA A 56 -34.68 -28.83 18.86
N SER A 57 -34.17 -29.27 20.01
CA SER A 57 -34.97 -29.37 21.23
C SER A 57 -35.65 -28.03 21.50
N PRO A 58 -36.92 -27.99 21.98
CA PRO A 58 -37.61 -26.75 22.35
C PRO A 58 -36.79 -25.86 23.31
N ILE A 59 -35.88 -26.48 24.07
CA ILE A 59 -34.94 -25.80 24.96
C ILE A 59 -33.81 -25.11 24.18
N GLN A 60 -33.29 -25.74 23.13
CA GLN A 60 -32.28 -25.16 22.24
C GLN A 60 -32.83 -23.95 21.47
N ASP A 61 -34.04 -24.05 20.93
CA ASP A 61 -34.69 -22.93 20.25
C ASP A 61 -35.04 -21.79 21.20
N ALA A 62 -35.44 -22.09 22.44
CA ALA A 62 -35.67 -21.08 23.47
C ALA A 62 -34.38 -20.39 23.91
N VAL A 63 -33.27 -21.13 24.01
CA VAL A 63 -31.94 -20.58 24.32
C VAL A 63 -31.44 -19.72 23.16
N LEU A 64 -31.56 -20.17 21.92
CA LEU A 64 -31.18 -19.41 20.72
C LEU A 64 -32.02 -18.13 20.58
N LYS A 65 -33.33 -18.20 20.82
CA LYS A 65 -34.19 -17.00 20.87
C LYS A 65 -33.81 -16.04 21.99
N ARG A 66 -33.47 -16.55 23.18
CA ARG A 66 -33.03 -15.69 24.30
C ARG A 66 -31.66 -15.08 24.05
N LEU A 67 -30.74 -15.81 23.42
CA LEU A 67 -29.44 -15.30 23.00
C LEU A 67 -29.60 -14.23 21.92
N SER A 68 -30.45 -14.46 20.92
CA SER A 68 -30.79 -13.46 19.89
C SER A 68 -31.49 -12.24 20.48
N LEU A 69 -32.35 -12.39 21.51
CA LEU A 69 -33.00 -11.28 22.20
C LEU A 69 -32.00 -10.49 23.07
N LEU A 70 -31.09 -11.18 23.76
CA LEU A 70 -29.99 -10.54 24.52
C LEU A 70 -29.04 -9.80 23.57
N GLU A 71 -28.72 -10.40 22.44
CA GLU A 71 -27.97 -9.78 21.36
C GLU A 71 -28.69 -8.53 20.88
N ASP A 72 -30.00 -8.58 20.57
CA ASP A 72 -30.79 -7.40 20.14
C ASP A 72 -30.90 -6.32 21.23
N ILE A 73 -30.99 -6.69 22.51
CA ILE A 73 -31.02 -5.72 23.63
C ILE A 73 -29.66 -5.03 23.80
N VAL A 74 -28.56 -5.79 23.74
CA VAL A 74 -27.20 -5.24 23.78
C VAL A 74 -26.94 -4.39 22.54
N TYR A 75 -27.38 -4.85 21.37
CA TYR A 75 -27.31 -4.13 20.10
C TYR A 75 -28.08 -2.80 20.16
N ARG A 76 -29.26 -2.78 20.77
CA ARG A 76 -30.04 -1.54 20.98
C ARG A 76 -29.41 -0.58 22.00
N GLN A 77 -28.77 -1.08 23.06
CA GLN A 77 -28.03 -0.23 24.00
C GLN A 77 -26.75 0.36 23.37
N LEU A 78 -26.07 -0.38 22.50
CA LEU A 78 -24.88 0.07 21.77
C LEU A 78 -25.21 0.99 20.58
N ASN A 79 -26.32 0.74 19.87
CA ASN A 79 -26.80 1.57 18.75
C ASN A 79 -27.07 3.03 19.12
N GLY A 80 -27.25 3.35 20.40
CA GLY A 80 -27.37 4.74 20.86
C GLY A 80 -26.08 5.55 20.61
N LEU A 81 -24.92 4.91 20.63
CA LEU A 81 -23.61 5.57 20.50
C LEU A 81 -23.41 6.09 19.08
N SER A 82 -23.50 5.23 18.06
CA SER A 82 -23.36 5.67 16.67
C SER A 82 -24.42 6.67 16.26
N LYS A 83 -25.66 6.47 16.72
CA LYS A 83 -26.77 7.39 16.42
C LYS A 83 -26.50 8.79 16.97
N SER A 84 -25.89 8.91 18.16
CA SER A 84 -25.50 10.21 18.73
C SER A 84 -24.43 10.94 17.91
N LEU A 85 -23.64 10.18 17.15
CA LEU A 85 -22.63 10.68 16.20
C LEU A 85 -23.17 10.84 14.77
N GLY A 86 -24.46 10.58 14.54
CA GLY A 86 -25.07 10.63 13.21
C GLY A 86 -24.70 9.45 12.29
N LEU A 87 -24.13 8.38 12.84
CA LEU A 87 -23.67 7.19 12.14
C LEU A 87 -24.67 6.04 12.23
N ILE A 88 -24.54 5.09 11.29
CA ILE A 88 -25.46 3.96 11.13
C ILE A 88 -24.71 2.65 11.45
N GLU A 89 -25.32 1.77 12.24
CA GLU A 89 -24.83 0.41 12.52
C GLU A 89 -25.79 -0.63 11.94
N GLY A 90 -25.29 -1.86 11.75
CA GLY A 90 -26.06 -3.01 11.23
C GLY A 90 -25.78 -3.40 9.79
N TYR A 91 -26.12 -4.63 9.41
CA TYR A 91 -25.78 -5.23 8.12
C TYR A 91 -26.63 -4.75 6.92
N GLY A 92 -27.47 -3.72 7.11
CA GLY A 92 -28.41 -3.20 6.13
C GLY A 92 -28.02 -1.83 5.57
N GLY A 93 -28.85 -1.31 4.68
CA GLY A 93 -28.74 0.06 4.18
C GLY A 93 -27.90 0.22 2.90
N ARG A 94 -27.50 1.47 2.62
CA ARG A 94 -26.72 1.84 1.44
C ARG A 94 -25.36 1.12 1.46
N GLY A 95 -24.88 0.71 0.28
CA GLY A 95 -23.55 0.10 0.13
C GLY A 95 -23.41 -1.31 0.70
N LYS A 96 -24.52 -1.97 1.09
CA LYS A 96 -24.53 -3.36 1.54
C LYS A 96 -23.93 -4.30 0.49
N GLY A 97 -23.09 -5.23 0.93
CA GLY A 97 -22.43 -6.19 0.04
C GLY A 97 -21.35 -5.55 -0.84
N GLY A 98 -20.85 -4.37 -0.47
CA GLY A 98 -19.89 -3.60 -1.25
C GLY A 98 -20.43 -3.04 -2.57
N LEU A 99 -21.76 -2.99 -2.75
CA LEU A 99 -22.39 -2.41 -3.93
C LEU A 99 -22.24 -0.88 -3.96
N PRO A 100 -22.31 -0.23 -5.14
CA PRO A 100 -22.28 1.22 -5.22
C PRO A 100 -23.45 1.84 -4.46
N ALA A 101 -23.17 2.86 -3.67
CA ALA A 101 -24.16 3.66 -2.97
C ALA A 101 -24.30 5.03 -3.65
N THR A 102 -25.51 5.60 -3.58
CA THR A 102 -25.83 6.90 -4.17
C THR A 102 -26.47 7.83 -3.15
N LEU A 103 -26.33 9.14 -3.42
CA LEU A 103 -26.97 10.21 -2.69
C LEU A 103 -28.17 10.72 -3.51
N SER A 104 -29.18 11.29 -2.85
CA SER A 104 -30.19 12.10 -3.53
C SER A 104 -29.59 13.45 -3.99
N PRO A 105 -30.19 14.14 -4.98
CA PRO A 105 -29.66 15.42 -5.47
C PRO A 105 -29.45 16.48 -4.37
N ALA A 106 -30.34 16.53 -3.37
CA ALA A 106 -30.20 17.45 -2.23
C ALA A 106 -29.06 17.06 -1.28
N GLU A 107 -28.73 15.77 -1.20
CA GLU A 107 -27.58 15.28 -0.44
C GLU A 107 -26.26 15.52 -1.18
N GLU A 108 -26.26 15.43 -2.52
CA GLU A 108 -25.07 15.68 -3.34
C GLU A 108 -24.53 17.11 -3.18
N GLU A 109 -25.39 18.11 -3.09
CA GLU A 109 -24.97 19.49 -2.81
C GLU A 109 -24.25 19.62 -1.45
N LYS A 110 -24.70 18.88 -0.43
CA LYS A 110 -24.04 18.84 0.89
C LYS A 110 -22.71 18.08 0.86
N ALA A 111 -22.55 17.14 -0.07
CA ALA A 111 -21.37 16.30 -0.17
C ALA A 111 -20.18 16.98 -0.88
N LYS A 112 -20.40 18.06 -1.65
CA LYS A 112 -19.34 18.73 -2.45
C LYS A 112 -18.13 19.16 -1.60
N GLY A 113 -18.37 19.90 -0.52
CA GLY A 113 -17.30 20.38 0.38
C GLY A 113 -16.50 19.24 1.04
N PRO A 114 -17.17 18.29 1.72
CA PRO A 114 -16.49 17.14 2.32
C PRO A 114 -15.72 16.27 1.30
N HIS A 115 -16.26 16.08 0.09
CA HIS A 115 -15.56 15.37 -0.98
C HIS A 115 -14.22 16.03 -1.30
N GLU A 116 -14.22 17.35 -1.46
CA GLU A 116 -12.99 18.09 -1.70
C GLU A 116 -12.05 18.06 -0.48
N LYS A 117 -12.55 18.07 0.76
CA LYS A 117 -11.68 18.01 1.94
C LYS A 117 -10.90 16.69 2.04
N TYR A 118 -11.61 15.56 1.97
CA TYR A 118 -11.01 14.23 2.23
C TYR A 118 -10.44 13.56 0.98
N GLY A 119 -10.84 14.00 -0.22
CA GLY A 119 -10.49 13.32 -1.47
C GLY A 119 -11.29 12.03 -1.69
N TYR A 120 -12.45 11.92 -1.01
CA TYR A 120 -13.50 10.90 -1.19
C TYR A 120 -14.81 11.40 -0.56
N ASN A 121 -15.94 10.78 -0.89
CA ASN A 121 -17.28 11.17 -0.48
C ASN A 121 -17.60 10.79 0.99
N SER A 122 -17.01 11.52 1.95
CA SER A 122 -17.23 11.27 3.38
C SER A 122 -18.69 11.43 3.81
N TYR A 123 -19.45 12.31 3.16
CA TYR A 123 -20.88 12.48 3.43
C TYR A 123 -21.66 11.21 3.09
N LEU A 124 -21.38 10.58 1.94
CA LEU A 124 -21.96 9.28 1.61
C LEU A 124 -21.52 8.20 2.59
N SER A 125 -20.25 8.23 3.03
CA SER A 125 -19.75 7.32 4.05
C SER A 125 -20.59 7.37 5.33
N GLU A 126 -21.00 8.54 5.81
CA GLU A 126 -21.88 8.64 7.00
C GLU A 126 -23.25 7.97 6.81
N LYS A 127 -23.70 7.79 5.57
CA LYS A 127 -24.97 7.12 5.23
C LYS A 127 -24.79 5.64 4.92
N ILE A 128 -23.58 5.12 5.02
CA ILE A 128 -23.24 3.70 4.88
C ILE A 128 -22.93 3.16 6.26
N SER A 129 -23.51 1.99 6.57
CA SER A 129 -23.32 1.36 7.86
C SER A 129 -21.85 1.10 8.21
N LEU A 130 -21.50 1.21 9.48
CA LEU A 130 -20.20 0.80 10.03
C LEU A 130 -20.01 -0.73 9.96
N ASP A 131 -21.11 -1.50 9.94
CA ASP A 131 -21.11 -2.96 9.88
C ASP A 131 -21.49 -3.51 8.49
N ARG A 132 -21.33 -2.72 7.43
CA ARG A 132 -21.67 -3.20 6.08
C ARG A 132 -20.83 -4.43 5.72
N SER A 133 -21.44 -5.36 4.99
CA SER A 133 -20.70 -6.47 4.38
C SER A 133 -20.01 -6.03 3.08
N ILE A 134 -18.90 -6.68 2.74
CA ILE A 134 -18.16 -6.51 1.48
C ILE A 134 -17.99 -7.87 0.76
N PRO A 135 -17.80 -7.90 -0.56
CA PRO A 135 -17.66 -9.15 -1.31
C PRO A 135 -16.37 -9.91 -0.98
N ASP A 136 -16.42 -11.23 -1.01
CA ASP A 136 -15.26 -12.11 -0.81
C ASP A 136 -14.64 -12.52 -2.16
N TYR A 137 -13.64 -11.75 -2.59
CA TYR A 137 -12.89 -11.95 -3.82
C TYR A 137 -11.73 -12.94 -3.72
N ARG A 138 -11.58 -13.66 -2.60
CA ARG A 138 -10.51 -14.67 -2.48
C ARG A 138 -10.70 -15.79 -3.52
N PRO A 139 -9.60 -16.34 -4.08
CA PRO A 139 -9.65 -17.54 -4.91
C PRO A 139 -10.42 -18.68 -4.22
N THR A 140 -11.16 -19.48 -4.98
CA THR A 140 -12.00 -20.57 -4.43
C THR A 140 -11.23 -21.49 -3.49
N LYS A 141 -10.01 -21.89 -3.89
CA LYS A 141 -9.13 -22.74 -3.08
C LYS A 141 -8.81 -22.15 -1.70
N CYS A 142 -8.71 -20.82 -1.58
CA CYS A 142 -8.47 -20.16 -0.29
C CYS A 142 -9.60 -20.38 0.72
N LYS A 143 -10.84 -20.56 0.24
CA LYS A 143 -12.04 -20.76 1.09
C LYS A 143 -12.08 -22.16 1.69
N GLU A 144 -11.36 -23.10 1.10
CA GLU A 144 -11.27 -24.50 1.52
C GLU A 144 -10.06 -24.78 2.44
N LEU A 145 -9.10 -23.85 2.49
CA LEU A 145 -7.92 -23.97 3.34
C LEU A 145 -8.31 -23.98 4.83
N LYS A 146 -7.70 -24.89 5.59
CA LYS A 146 -7.84 -24.97 7.04
C LYS A 146 -6.55 -24.52 7.69
N TYR A 147 -6.68 -23.68 8.71
CA TYR A 147 -5.55 -23.18 9.50
C TYR A 147 -5.59 -23.76 10.90
N SER A 148 -4.42 -23.78 11.55
CA SER A 148 -4.33 -24.14 12.98
C SER A 148 -5.20 -23.20 13.81
N LYS A 149 -5.75 -23.69 14.92
CA LYS A 149 -6.40 -22.85 15.93
C LYS A 149 -5.38 -22.14 16.82
N GLU A 150 -4.16 -22.66 16.89
CA GLU A 150 -3.06 -22.12 17.69
C GLU A 150 -2.21 -21.16 16.85
N LEU A 151 -2.81 -20.04 16.44
CA LEU A 151 -2.11 -18.98 15.71
C LEU A 151 -1.71 -17.84 16.68
N PRO A 152 -0.63 -17.09 16.39
CA PRO A 152 -0.21 -15.97 17.23
C PRO A 152 -1.25 -14.84 17.22
N GLN A 153 -1.39 -14.14 18.34
CA GLN A 153 -2.30 -13.01 18.42
C GLN A 153 -1.74 -11.76 17.72
N ILE A 154 -2.63 -10.99 17.08
CA ILE A 154 -2.33 -9.77 16.33
C ILE A 154 -2.82 -8.51 17.04
N SER A 155 -1.95 -7.49 17.12
CA SER A 155 -2.34 -6.11 17.38
C SER A 155 -2.53 -5.38 16.05
N ILE A 156 -3.72 -4.85 15.79
CA ILE A 156 -4.01 -4.07 14.58
C ILE A 156 -3.77 -2.59 14.90
N ILE A 157 -3.03 -1.89 14.05
CA ILE A 157 -2.60 -0.51 14.25
C ILE A 157 -3.12 0.31 13.07
N PHE A 158 -4.03 1.23 13.34
CA PHE A 158 -4.48 2.24 12.39
C PHE A 158 -3.80 3.56 12.69
N ILE A 159 -3.22 4.19 11.67
CA ILE A 159 -2.66 5.54 11.77
C ILE A 159 -3.58 6.49 11.03
N PHE A 160 -3.91 7.62 11.65
CA PHE A 160 -4.78 8.61 11.03
C PHE A 160 -4.36 10.03 11.38
N VAL A 161 -4.82 10.93 10.52
CA VAL A 161 -4.82 12.36 10.78
C VAL A 161 -5.92 13.02 9.98
N ASN A 162 -6.80 13.75 10.66
CA ASN A 162 -7.95 14.42 10.03
C ASN A 162 -8.70 13.47 9.07
N GLU A 163 -8.92 12.23 9.50
CA GLU A 163 -9.67 11.21 8.75
C GLU A 163 -11.14 11.28 9.13
N ALA A 164 -12.07 11.04 8.19
CA ALA A 164 -13.49 11.09 8.50
C ALA A 164 -13.87 10.04 9.56
N LEU A 165 -14.61 10.44 10.60
CA LEU A 165 -14.98 9.57 11.72
C LEU A 165 -15.70 8.29 11.27
N SER A 166 -16.63 8.41 10.32
CA SER A 166 -17.36 7.26 9.74
C SER A 166 -16.44 6.21 9.12
N VAL A 167 -15.31 6.64 8.56
CA VAL A 167 -14.35 5.76 7.86
C VAL A 167 -13.41 5.08 8.84
N ILE A 168 -12.90 5.80 9.86
CA ILE A 168 -12.10 5.21 10.94
C ILE A 168 -12.92 4.14 11.66
N LEU A 169 -14.15 4.48 12.06
CA LEU A 169 -15.00 3.56 12.80
C LEU A 169 -15.42 2.35 11.96
N ARG A 170 -15.66 2.51 10.65
CA ARG A 170 -15.91 1.34 9.77
C ARG A 170 -14.69 0.42 9.66
N SER A 171 -13.48 0.98 9.66
CA SER A 171 -12.24 0.19 9.71
C SER A 171 -12.13 -0.61 11.02
N VAL A 172 -12.47 0.02 12.16
CA VAL A 172 -12.50 -0.67 13.47
C VAL A 172 -13.56 -1.76 13.51
N HIS A 173 -14.79 -1.45 13.08
CA HIS A 173 -15.89 -2.41 13.05
C HIS A 173 -15.56 -3.61 12.18
N SER A 174 -15.09 -3.38 10.94
CA SER A 174 -14.73 -4.47 10.05
C SER A 174 -13.56 -5.32 10.59
N ALA A 175 -12.56 -4.71 11.24
CA ALA A 175 -11.48 -5.43 11.88
C ALA A 175 -11.97 -6.34 13.03
N VAL A 176 -12.88 -5.84 13.87
CA VAL A 176 -13.49 -6.62 14.97
C VAL A 176 -14.40 -7.73 14.41
N ASN A 177 -15.25 -7.41 13.44
CA ASN A 177 -16.25 -8.33 12.88
C ASN A 177 -15.61 -9.46 12.06
N HIS A 178 -14.43 -9.24 11.46
CA HIS A 178 -13.79 -10.18 10.55
C HIS A 178 -12.47 -10.79 11.06
N THR A 179 -12.10 -10.53 12.31
CA THR A 179 -10.94 -11.18 12.96
C THR A 179 -11.42 -12.06 14.11
N PRO A 180 -11.10 -13.37 14.15
CA PRO A 180 -11.49 -14.24 15.24
C PRO A 180 -11.02 -13.68 16.61
N THR A 181 -11.90 -13.70 17.61
CA THR A 181 -11.68 -13.08 18.92
C THR A 181 -10.44 -13.59 19.66
N HIS A 182 -10.10 -14.86 19.50
CA HIS A 182 -8.89 -15.45 20.09
C HIS A 182 -7.59 -14.98 19.42
N LEU A 183 -7.66 -14.48 18.19
CA LEU A 183 -6.52 -13.97 17.41
C LEU A 183 -6.35 -12.46 17.58
N LEU A 184 -7.44 -11.70 17.73
CA LEU A 184 -7.38 -10.24 17.91
C LEU A 184 -6.95 -9.88 19.33
N LYS A 185 -5.71 -9.39 19.49
CA LYS A 185 -5.19 -8.96 20.80
C LYS A 185 -5.78 -7.61 21.22
N GLU A 186 -5.69 -6.64 20.32
CA GLU A 186 -6.05 -5.24 20.53
C GLU A 186 -6.07 -4.48 19.20
N ILE A 187 -6.76 -3.34 19.17
CA ILE A 187 -6.72 -2.37 18.09
C ILE A 187 -6.17 -1.05 18.64
N ILE A 188 -5.22 -0.46 17.93
CA ILE A 188 -4.52 0.76 18.32
C ILE A 188 -4.80 1.83 17.27
N LEU A 189 -5.49 2.88 17.68
CA LEU A 189 -5.74 4.07 16.88
C LEU A 189 -4.66 5.11 17.21
N VAL A 190 -3.73 5.34 16.30
CA VAL A 190 -2.67 6.34 16.46
C VAL A 190 -3.11 7.63 15.77
N ASP A 191 -3.47 8.61 16.59
CA ASP A 191 -3.76 9.98 16.16
C ASP A 191 -2.45 10.75 16.00
N ASP A 192 -2.09 11.06 14.76
CA ASP A 192 -0.94 11.90 14.43
C ASP A 192 -1.29 13.38 14.54
N ASN A 193 -1.80 13.78 15.70
CA ASN A 193 -2.17 15.15 16.09
C ASN A 193 -3.21 15.79 15.14
N SER A 194 -4.41 15.19 15.10
CA SER A 194 -5.56 15.70 14.36
C SER A 194 -6.15 16.97 14.96
N ASP A 195 -6.68 17.83 14.08
CA ASP A 195 -7.30 19.11 14.44
C ASP A 195 -8.81 18.95 14.71
N GLU A 196 -9.45 17.98 14.05
CA GLU A 196 -10.91 17.78 14.09
C GLU A 196 -11.40 17.36 15.48
N GLU A 197 -12.38 18.09 16.04
CA GLU A 197 -12.91 17.83 17.38
C GLU A 197 -13.59 16.46 17.52
N GLU A 198 -14.21 15.95 16.45
CA GLU A 198 -14.85 14.63 16.44
C GLU A 198 -13.85 13.47 16.68
N LEU A 199 -12.57 13.68 16.36
CA LEU A 199 -11.50 12.70 16.53
C LEU A 199 -10.86 12.75 17.92
N LYS A 200 -11.29 13.69 18.77
CA LYS A 200 -10.81 13.85 20.15
C LYS A 200 -11.67 13.06 21.11
N ALA A 201 -12.37 13.74 22.02
CA ALA A 201 -13.22 13.10 23.03
C ALA A 201 -14.33 12.21 22.44
N PRO A 202 -15.03 12.58 21.34
CA PRO A 202 -16.12 11.75 20.81
C PRO A 202 -15.66 10.38 20.31
N LEU A 203 -14.56 10.31 19.55
CA LEU A 203 -13.95 9.04 19.12
C LEU A 203 -13.56 8.19 20.33
N GLU A 204 -12.91 8.79 21.32
CA GLU A 204 -12.42 8.09 22.49
C GLU A 204 -13.56 7.53 23.36
N GLU A 205 -14.60 8.33 23.60
CA GLU A 205 -15.81 7.90 24.29
C GLU A 205 -16.52 6.76 23.55
N TYR A 206 -16.62 6.86 22.23
CA TYR A 206 -17.23 5.81 21.40
C TYR A 206 -16.49 4.48 21.55
N VAL A 207 -15.17 4.46 21.34
CA VAL A 207 -14.41 3.20 21.36
C VAL A 207 -14.29 2.62 22.76
N GLN A 208 -14.21 3.45 23.81
CA GLN A 208 -14.19 2.98 25.19
C GLN A 208 -15.51 2.31 25.59
N LYS A 209 -16.66 2.86 25.15
CA LYS A 209 -17.97 2.28 25.45
C LYS A 209 -18.28 1.06 24.58
N ARG A 210 -17.93 1.10 23.30
CA ARG A 210 -18.26 0.04 22.33
C ARG A 210 -17.32 -1.16 22.40
N TYR A 211 -16.05 -0.93 22.68
CA TYR A 211 -14.97 -1.93 22.67
C TYR A 211 -14.05 -1.82 23.90
N PRO A 212 -14.61 -1.92 25.13
CA PRO A 212 -13.87 -1.66 26.36
C PRO A 212 -12.61 -2.55 26.48
N GLY A 213 -11.45 -1.91 26.58
CA GLY A 213 -10.14 -2.58 26.71
C GLY A 213 -9.58 -3.21 25.43
N LEU A 214 -10.39 -3.34 24.36
CA LEU A 214 -9.96 -3.91 23.08
C LEU A 214 -9.39 -2.83 22.15
N VAL A 215 -10.02 -1.66 22.09
CA VAL A 215 -9.59 -0.54 21.25
C VAL A 215 -9.00 0.55 22.13
N LYS A 216 -7.81 1.03 21.77
CA LYS A 216 -7.12 2.13 22.47
C LYS A 216 -6.70 3.23 21.51
N VAL A 217 -6.72 4.47 22.00
CA VAL A 217 -6.26 5.65 21.27
C VAL A 217 -4.89 6.06 21.81
N VAL A 218 -3.93 6.27 20.92
CA VAL A 218 -2.59 6.81 21.21
C VAL A 218 -2.49 8.15 20.48
N ARG A 219 -2.14 9.22 21.20
CA ARG A 219 -2.07 10.56 20.62
C ARG A 219 -0.64 11.08 20.62
N ASN A 220 -0.17 11.49 19.46
CA ASN A 220 1.07 12.25 19.35
C ASN A 220 0.85 13.68 19.86
N GLN A 221 1.85 14.24 20.54
CA GLN A 221 1.81 15.61 21.07
C GLN A 221 2.01 16.69 19.99
N LYS A 222 2.47 16.27 18.81
CA LYS A 222 2.69 17.11 17.63
C LYS A 222 2.55 16.26 16.38
N ARG A 223 2.45 16.91 15.23
CA ARG A 223 2.45 16.25 13.92
C ARG A 223 3.79 15.59 13.64
N GLU A 224 3.86 14.27 13.73
CA GLU A 224 5.08 13.50 13.55
C GLU A 224 5.22 12.94 12.12
N GLY A 225 4.11 12.67 11.44
CA GLY A 225 4.07 12.03 10.13
C GLY A 225 3.87 10.51 10.21
N LEU A 226 3.54 9.90 9.07
CA LEU A 226 3.13 8.49 8.97
C LEU A 226 4.13 7.52 9.60
N ILE A 227 5.42 7.75 9.36
CA ILE A 227 6.52 6.88 9.78
C ILE A 227 6.63 6.81 11.30
N ARG A 228 6.72 7.97 11.96
CA ARG A 228 6.88 8.07 13.41
C ARG A 228 5.60 7.66 14.14
N ALA A 229 4.42 7.96 13.59
CA ALA A 229 3.16 7.46 14.12
C ALA A 229 3.06 5.91 14.07
N ARG A 230 3.55 5.25 13.00
CA ARG A 230 3.68 3.79 12.98
C ARG A 230 4.57 3.25 14.10
N ILE A 231 5.67 3.94 14.38
CA ILE A 231 6.58 3.57 15.47
C ILE A 231 5.90 3.70 16.84
N GLU A 232 5.12 4.76 17.08
CA GLU A 232 4.35 4.92 18.32
C GLU A 232 3.30 3.82 18.48
N GLY A 233 2.60 3.45 17.41
CA GLY A 233 1.68 2.31 17.40
C GLY A 233 2.39 0.99 17.76
N TRP A 234 3.58 0.76 17.22
CA TRP A 234 4.38 -0.44 17.54
C TRP A 234 4.82 -0.47 19.00
N LYS A 235 5.22 0.68 19.58
CA LYS A 235 5.59 0.79 21.00
C LYS A 235 4.41 0.43 21.90
N ALA A 236 3.22 0.88 21.55
CA ALA A 236 2.00 0.60 22.30
C ALA A 236 1.52 -0.86 22.14
N ALA A 237 1.85 -1.54 21.04
CA ALA A 237 1.40 -2.91 20.77
C ALA A 237 2.00 -3.96 21.71
N THR A 238 1.18 -4.95 22.06
CA THR A 238 1.52 -6.06 22.96
C THR A 238 1.37 -7.44 22.31
N GLY A 239 0.70 -7.52 21.16
CA GLY A 239 0.56 -8.74 20.37
C GLY A 239 1.89 -9.29 19.84
N GLN A 240 1.91 -10.58 19.54
CA GLN A 240 3.09 -11.24 18.94
C GLN A 240 3.32 -10.78 17.50
N VAL A 241 2.22 -10.48 16.80
CA VAL A 241 2.19 -9.94 15.44
C VAL A 241 1.57 -8.55 15.46
N THR A 242 2.09 -7.65 14.64
CA THR A 242 1.54 -6.30 14.43
C THR A 242 1.12 -6.15 12.97
N GLY A 243 -0.12 -5.72 12.75
CA GLY A 243 -0.63 -5.35 11.44
C GLY A 243 -0.82 -3.85 11.36
N PHE A 244 -0.15 -3.19 10.42
CA PHE A 244 -0.26 -1.75 10.18
C PHE A 244 -1.18 -1.53 8.98
N PHE A 245 -2.16 -0.66 9.16
CA PHE A 245 -3.15 -0.33 8.13
C PHE A 245 -3.43 1.16 8.12
N ASP A 246 -3.72 1.69 6.93
CA ASP A 246 -4.37 2.99 6.82
C ASP A 246 -5.74 2.97 7.51
N ALA A 247 -6.21 4.10 8.01
CA ALA A 247 -7.49 4.19 8.75
C ALA A 247 -8.76 4.18 7.86
N HIS A 248 -8.61 3.84 6.59
CA HIS A 248 -9.67 3.83 5.57
C HIS A 248 -9.67 2.51 4.80
N VAL A 249 -9.84 1.42 5.54
CA VAL A 249 -9.85 0.05 5.03
C VAL A 249 -11.06 -0.74 5.54
N GLU A 250 -11.44 -1.78 4.81
CA GLU A 250 -12.47 -2.73 5.24
C GLU A 250 -11.97 -4.17 5.08
N PHE A 251 -12.02 -4.94 6.17
CA PHE A 251 -11.48 -6.30 6.21
C PHE A 251 -12.48 -7.32 5.67
N THR A 252 -11.99 -8.33 4.96
CA THR A 252 -12.80 -9.47 4.53
C THR A 252 -12.76 -10.60 5.56
N ALA A 253 -13.81 -11.43 5.61
CA ALA A 253 -13.81 -12.60 6.47
C ALA A 253 -12.67 -13.57 6.11
N GLY A 254 -11.95 -14.07 7.12
CA GLY A 254 -10.87 -15.04 6.94
C GLY A 254 -9.57 -14.45 6.38
N TRP A 255 -9.36 -13.14 6.57
CA TRP A 255 -8.14 -12.45 6.15
C TRP A 255 -6.94 -12.74 7.07
N ALA A 256 -7.16 -12.97 8.36
CA ALA A 256 -6.11 -12.98 9.38
C ALA A 256 -5.38 -14.32 9.47
N GLU A 257 -6.12 -15.43 9.40
CA GLU A 257 -5.62 -16.79 9.53
C GLU A 257 -4.50 -17.13 8.53
N PRO A 258 -4.64 -16.88 7.20
CA PRO A 258 -3.54 -17.09 6.25
C PRO A 258 -2.30 -16.28 6.58
N VAL A 259 -2.47 -15.02 7.00
CA VAL A 259 -1.36 -14.12 7.34
C VAL A 259 -0.59 -14.64 8.55
N LEU A 260 -1.32 -14.98 9.62
CA LEU A 260 -0.74 -15.43 10.88
C LEU A 260 -0.08 -16.80 10.74
N SER A 261 -0.67 -17.70 9.94
CA SER A 261 -0.06 -19.00 9.61
C SER A 261 1.29 -18.81 8.91
N ARG A 262 1.36 -17.94 7.90
CA ARG A 262 2.60 -17.67 7.17
C ARG A 262 3.69 -17.06 8.05
N ILE A 263 3.34 -16.19 8.98
CA ILE A 263 4.29 -15.59 9.93
C ILE A 263 4.72 -16.61 10.99
N GLN A 264 3.82 -17.51 11.43
CA GLN A 264 4.15 -18.57 12.38
C GLN A 264 5.18 -19.55 11.80
N GLU A 265 5.03 -19.94 10.53
CA GLU A 265 5.99 -20.77 9.81
C GLU A 265 7.38 -20.13 9.73
N ASN A 266 7.46 -18.82 9.54
CA ASN A 266 8.72 -18.07 9.56
C ASN A 266 8.50 -16.64 10.03
N ARG A 267 8.97 -16.34 11.24
CA ARG A 267 8.83 -15.03 11.89
C ARG A 267 9.47 -13.86 11.14
N LYS A 268 10.35 -14.13 10.16
CA LYS A 268 11.05 -13.11 9.37
C LYS A 268 10.33 -12.76 8.06
N ARG A 269 9.09 -13.24 7.87
CA ARG A 269 8.22 -12.84 6.77
C ARG A 269 7.46 -11.57 7.12
N VAL A 270 7.44 -10.63 6.18
CA VAL A 270 6.48 -9.53 6.16
C VAL A 270 5.41 -9.86 5.12
N ILE A 271 4.16 -9.82 5.55
CA ILE A 271 3.02 -10.26 4.76
C ILE A 271 2.18 -9.06 4.37
N LEU A 272 1.82 -8.98 3.09
CA LEU A 272 0.91 -7.99 2.54
C LEU A 272 -0.40 -8.71 2.17
N PRO A 273 -1.54 -8.32 2.74
CA PRO A 273 -2.82 -8.71 2.17
C PRO A 273 -2.94 -8.18 0.73
N SER A 274 -3.63 -8.92 -0.13
CA SER A 274 -4.07 -8.36 -1.42
C SER A 274 -5.06 -7.23 -1.16
N ILE A 275 -4.90 -6.13 -1.89
CA ILE A 275 -5.71 -4.93 -1.69
C ILE A 275 -6.78 -4.85 -2.77
N ASP A 276 -8.03 -4.67 -2.35
CA ASP A 276 -9.17 -4.35 -3.22
C ASP A 276 -9.48 -2.85 -3.17
N ASN A 277 -10.10 -2.31 -4.21
CA ASN A 277 -10.40 -0.88 -4.29
C ASN A 277 -11.79 -0.58 -3.72
N ILE A 278 -11.90 0.39 -2.82
CA ILE A 278 -13.16 1.03 -2.46
C ILE A 278 -13.21 2.36 -3.23
N LYS A 279 -14.14 2.45 -4.18
CA LYS A 279 -14.33 3.67 -4.96
C LYS A 279 -14.63 4.87 -4.06
N GLN A 280 -13.84 5.91 -4.19
CA GLN A 280 -13.98 7.13 -3.39
C GLN A 280 -15.33 7.85 -3.52
N ASP A 281 -16.07 7.69 -4.62
CA ASP A 281 -17.30 8.42 -4.91
C ASP A 281 -18.57 7.65 -4.50
N THR A 282 -18.59 6.34 -4.76
CA THR A 282 -19.76 5.46 -4.54
C THR A 282 -19.57 4.44 -3.41
N PHE A 283 -18.36 4.28 -2.88
CA PHE A 283 -17.99 3.23 -1.91
C PHE A 283 -18.21 1.79 -2.42
N GLU A 284 -18.34 1.60 -3.73
CA GLU A 284 -18.32 0.29 -4.38
C GLU A 284 -16.97 -0.39 -4.12
N VAL A 285 -16.99 -1.67 -3.73
CA VAL A 285 -15.79 -2.48 -3.59
C VAL A 285 -15.53 -3.21 -4.91
N GLN A 286 -14.34 -3.03 -5.47
CA GLN A 286 -13.92 -3.63 -6.72
C GLN A 286 -12.70 -4.51 -6.52
N ARG A 287 -12.74 -5.69 -7.13
CA ARG A 287 -11.61 -6.61 -7.13
C ARG A 287 -10.43 -5.99 -7.87
N TYR A 288 -9.28 -5.93 -7.21
CA TYR A 288 -8.00 -5.70 -7.87
C TYR A 288 -7.29 -7.03 -8.12
N GLU A 289 -6.62 -7.11 -9.27
CA GLU A 289 -5.87 -8.32 -9.62
C GLU A 289 -4.63 -8.49 -8.74
N ASN A 290 -4.33 -9.74 -8.40
CA ASN A 290 -3.17 -10.05 -7.60
C ASN A 290 -1.90 -9.68 -8.37
N SER A 291 -1.06 -8.87 -7.74
CA SER A 291 0.15 -8.34 -8.32
C SER A 291 1.28 -8.38 -7.29
N ALA A 292 2.53 -8.46 -7.77
CA ALA A 292 3.67 -8.11 -6.93
C ALA A 292 3.82 -6.58 -6.90
N HIS A 293 4.64 -6.07 -5.98
CA HIS A 293 4.92 -4.64 -5.85
C HIS A 293 6.40 -4.35 -6.12
N GLY A 294 6.63 -3.47 -7.08
CA GLY A 294 7.95 -2.95 -7.43
C GLY A 294 8.03 -1.44 -7.21
N TYR A 295 9.10 -0.85 -7.71
CA TYR A 295 9.28 0.59 -7.70
C TYR A 295 10.18 1.08 -8.85
N SER A 296 10.08 2.37 -9.17
CA SER A 296 10.99 3.10 -10.08
C SER A 296 12.22 3.64 -9.35
N TRP A 297 13.22 4.19 -10.05
CA TRP A 297 14.42 4.74 -9.39
C TRP A 297 14.17 6.02 -8.59
N GLU A 298 13.06 6.71 -8.81
CA GLU A 298 12.58 7.77 -7.93
C GLU A 298 12.05 7.23 -6.59
N LEU A 299 11.94 5.91 -6.45
CA LEU A 299 11.31 5.16 -5.36
C LEU A 299 9.79 5.34 -5.29
N TRP A 300 9.16 5.53 -6.45
CA TRP A 300 7.69 5.43 -6.56
C TRP A 300 7.28 3.97 -6.61
N CYS A 301 6.36 3.58 -5.72
CA CYS A 301 5.78 2.25 -5.73
C CYS A 301 4.90 2.03 -6.96
N MET A 302 4.92 0.82 -7.51
CA MET A 302 4.08 0.42 -8.63
C MET A 302 3.69 -1.05 -8.51
N TYR A 303 2.57 -1.42 -9.13
CA TYR A 303 2.24 -2.83 -9.35
C TYR A 303 3.11 -3.40 -10.47
N ILE A 304 3.61 -4.61 -10.26
CA ILE A 304 4.37 -5.37 -11.26
C ILE A 304 3.74 -6.77 -11.41
N SER A 305 4.02 -7.42 -12.54
CA SER A 305 3.60 -8.80 -12.74
C SER A 305 4.15 -9.70 -11.64
N PRO A 306 3.37 -10.68 -11.14
CA PRO A 306 3.90 -11.74 -10.31
C PRO A 306 5.13 -12.42 -10.95
N PRO A 307 6.08 -12.93 -10.14
CA PRO A 307 7.22 -13.69 -10.62
C PRO A 307 6.81 -14.85 -11.54
N LYS A 308 7.69 -15.21 -12.48
CA LYS A 308 7.42 -16.25 -13.48
C LYS A 308 7.03 -17.59 -12.86
N ASP A 309 7.69 -18.00 -11.77
CA ASP A 309 7.41 -19.24 -11.04
C ASP A 309 5.99 -19.29 -10.46
N TRP A 310 5.43 -18.14 -10.09
CA TRP A 310 4.03 -18.06 -9.67
C TRP A 310 3.06 -18.32 -10.84
N TRP A 311 3.36 -17.76 -12.02
CA TRP A 311 2.58 -18.03 -13.24
C TRP A 311 2.70 -19.48 -13.69
N ASP A 312 3.91 -20.04 -13.67
CA ASP A 312 4.19 -21.42 -14.04
C ASP A 312 3.47 -22.42 -13.11
N ALA A 313 3.25 -22.05 -11.83
CA ALA A 313 2.50 -22.87 -10.88
C ALA A 313 0.97 -22.91 -11.16
N GLY A 314 0.42 -21.91 -11.85
CA GLY A 314 -0.99 -21.89 -12.27
C GLY A 314 -2.03 -21.84 -11.13
N ASP A 315 -1.61 -21.55 -9.90
CA ASP A 315 -2.49 -21.51 -8.72
C ASP A 315 -2.58 -20.09 -8.14
N PRO A 316 -3.71 -19.38 -8.34
CA PRO A 316 -3.87 -18.01 -7.91
C PRO A 316 -3.99 -17.83 -6.38
N SER A 317 -4.04 -18.92 -5.61
CA SER A 317 -4.03 -18.90 -4.15
C SER A 317 -2.62 -18.82 -3.54
N LEU A 318 -1.59 -19.10 -4.33
CA LEU A 318 -0.22 -19.14 -3.83
C LEU A 318 0.30 -17.75 -3.44
N PRO A 319 1.15 -17.64 -2.39
CA PRO A 319 1.86 -16.42 -2.06
C PRO A 319 2.67 -15.88 -3.24
N ILE A 320 2.64 -14.57 -3.43
CA ILE A 320 3.40 -13.87 -4.47
C ILE A 320 4.60 -13.21 -3.79
N ARG A 321 5.82 -13.63 -4.16
CA ARG A 321 7.04 -12.97 -3.71
C ARG A 321 7.08 -11.54 -4.28
N THR A 322 7.38 -10.56 -3.43
CA THR A 322 7.35 -9.14 -3.81
C THR A 322 8.62 -8.40 -3.41
N PRO A 323 9.23 -7.58 -4.31
CA PRO A 323 10.39 -6.75 -3.97
C PRO A 323 10.10 -5.68 -2.91
N ALA A 324 8.95 -5.03 -3.02
CA ALA A 324 8.55 -3.95 -2.15
C ALA A 324 7.11 -4.13 -1.65
N MET A 325 6.57 -3.10 -1.02
CA MET A 325 5.19 -3.05 -0.58
C MET A 325 4.54 -1.74 -0.98
N ILE A 326 3.25 -1.81 -1.31
CA ILE A 326 2.40 -0.63 -1.30
C ILE A 326 2.22 -0.15 0.15
N GLY A 327 2.27 1.16 0.34
CA GLY A 327 2.34 1.75 1.69
C GLY A 327 1.07 1.58 2.54
N CYS A 328 -0.04 1.06 2.04
CA CYS A 328 -1.33 1.07 2.75
C CYS A 328 -1.45 0.01 3.86
N SER A 329 -0.77 -1.13 3.75
CA SER A 329 -0.78 -2.14 4.81
C SER A 329 0.38 -3.12 4.77
N PHE A 330 0.73 -3.65 5.94
CA PHE A 330 1.61 -4.81 6.09
C PHE A 330 1.45 -5.45 7.47
N VAL A 331 1.74 -6.74 7.56
CA VAL A 331 1.68 -7.52 8.80
C VAL A 331 3.02 -8.19 9.05
N VAL A 332 3.53 -8.07 10.27
CA VAL A 332 4.88 -8.50 10.63
C VAL A 332 4.95 -8.99 12.07
N ASN A 333 5.83 -9.94 12.35
CA ASN A 333 6.16 -10.30 13.73
C ASN A 333 6.74 -9.09 14.47
N ARG A 334 6.15 -8.73 15.63
CA ARG A 334 6.49 -7.52 16.36
C ARG A 334 7.97 -7.45 16.75
N LYS A 335 8.52 -8.57 17.21
CA LYS A 335 9.92 -8.67 17.63
C LYS A 335 10.86 -8.55 16.44
N PHE A 336 10.57 -9.25 15.33
CA PHE A 336 11.36 -9.12 14.11
C PHE A 336 11.37 -7.69 13.58
N PHE A 337 10.24 -6.99 13.60
CA PHE A 337 10.19 -5.59 13.16
C PHE A 337 11.10 -4.67 14.00
N GLY A 338 11.15 -4.88 15.32
CA GLY A 338 12.10 -4.22 16.21
C GLY A 338 13.56 -4.60 15.96
N GLU A 339 13.84 -5.89 15.71
CA GLU A 339 15.20 -6.39 15.40
C GLU A 339 15.78 -5.75 14.14
N ILE A 340 14.96 -5.49 13.11
CA ILE A 340 15.38 -4.81 11.88
C ILE A 340 15.31 -3.28 11.99
N GLY A 341 15.15 -2.73 13.20
CA GLY A 341 15.18 -1.31 13.48
C GLY A 341 14.00 -0.51 12.93
N LEU A 342 12.80 -1.09 12.88
CA LEU A 342 11.54 -0.44 12.48
C LEU A 342 11.66 0.32 11.14
N LEU A 343 10.85 1.35 10.91
CA LEU A 343 11.05 2.33 9.84
C LEU A 343 12.14 3.34 10.23
N ASP A 344 12.72 4.04 9.27
CA ASP A 344 13.71 5.11 9.52
C ASP A 344 13.03 6.35 10.12
N PRO A 345 13.22 6.67 11.42
CA PRO A 345 12.56 7.80 12.06
C PRO A 345 13.06 9.17 11.55
N GLY A 346 14.16 9.21 10.80
CA GLY A 346 14.67 10.44 10.16
C GLY A 346 13.99 10.79 8.83
N MET A 347 13.08 9.95 8.35
CA MET A 347 12.20 10.28 7.22
C MET A 347 11.03 11.16 7.66
N ASP A 348 10.65 12.10 6.80
CA ASP A 348 9.61 13.07 7.12
C ASP A 348 8.33 12.86 6.32
N VAL A 349 7.20 13.07 7.01
CA VAL A 349 5.84 13.12 6.47
C VAL A 349 5.40 11.82 5.78
N TYR A 350 5.86 11.60 4.54
CA TYR A 350 5.39 10.54 3.64
C TYR A 350 6.39 10.31 2.50
N GLY A 351 6.53 9.05 2.07
CA GLY A 351 7.20 8.66 0.83
C GLY A 351 8.54 7.97 1.07
N GLY A 352 8.77 6.87 0.36
CA GLY A 352 10.01 6.10 0.39
C GLY A 352 10.11 5.09 1.54
N GLU A 353 9.30 5.21 2.59
CA GLU A 353 9.39 4.33 3.78
C GLU A 353 8.97 2.89 3.47
N ASN A 354 7.99 2.73 2.60
CA ASN A 354 7.50 1.45 2.12
C ASN A 354 8.55 0.72 1.26
N ILE A 355 9.32 1.49 0.46
CA ILE A 355 10.40 0.96 -0.36
C ILE A 355 11.63 0.63 0.49
N GLU A 356 11.97 1.51 1.44
CA GLU A 356 13.04 1.26 2.42
C GLU A 356 12.82 -0.02 3.19
N LEU A 357 11.58 -0.24 3.68
CA LEU A 357 11.25 -1.45 4.41
C LEU A 357 11.43 -2.70 3.54
N GLY A 358 11.00 -2.65 2.28
CA GLY A 358 11.17 -3.77 1.35
C GLY A 358 12.63 -4.14 1.09
N ILE A 359 13.44 -3.14 0.75
CA ILE A 359 14.88 -3.32 0.55
C ILE A 359 15.53 -3.88 1.82
N LYS A 360 15.24 -3.29 2.98
CA LYS A 360 15.82 -3.69 4.27
C LYS A 360 15.47 -5.13 4.64
N VAL A 361 14.19 -5.52 4.53
CA VAL A 361 13.73 -6.88 4.86
C VAL A 361 14.49 -7.92 4.04
N TRP A 362 14.59 -7.71 2.73
CA TRP A 362 15.28 -8.64 1.84
C TRP A 362 16.79 -8.68 2.08
N LEU A 363 17.43 -7.52 2.20
CA LEU A 363 18.87 -7.46 2.43
C LEU A 363 19.28 -8.07 3.78
N CYS A 364 18.44 -7.95 4.80
CA CYS A 364 18.75 -8.37 6.17
C CYS A 364 18.16 -9.75 6.53
N GLY A 365 17.85 -10.58 5.52
CA GLY A 365 17.53 -12.00 5.70
C GLY A 365 16.08 -12.34 6.08
N GLY A 366 15.15 -11.41 5.84
CA GLY A 366 13.72 -11.68 5.81
C GLY A 366 13.19 -11.87 4.38
N SER A 367 11.87 -11.94 4.24
CA SER A 367 11.20 -11.98 2.94
C SER A 367 9.87 -11.24 2.96
N MET A 368 9.38 -10.85 1.78
CA MET A 368 8.08 -10.21 1.61
C MET A 368 7.20 -10.96 0.63
N GLU A 369 5.93 -11.09 0.98
CA GLU A 369 4.94 -11.83 0.21
C GLU A 369 3.59 -11.09 0.19
N VAL A 370 2.96 -11.00 -0.98
CA VAL A 370 1.52 -10.69 -1.11
C VAL A 370 0.75 -12.00 -1.00
N LEU A 371 -0.31 -12.04 -0.18
CA LEU A 371 -1.13 -13.23 0.01
C LEU A 371 -2.52 -13.08 -0.63
N PRO A 372 -2.78 -13.73 -1.79
CA PRO A 372 -4.10 -13.75 -2.41
C PRO A 372 -5.25 -14.21 -1.51
N CYS A 373 -4.98 -15.10 -0.55
CA CYS A 373 -5.96 -15.61 0.40
C CYS A 373 -6.30 -14.65 1.54
N SER A 374 -5.57 -13.54 1.69
CA SER A 374 -5.88 -12.47 2.64
C SER A 374 -6.22 -11.20 1.88
N ARG A 375 -7.45 -10.69 2.00
CA ARG A 375 -7.88 -9.51 1.26
C ARG A 375 -8.40 -8.41 2.18
N VAL A 376 -8.00 -7.18 1.88
CA VAL A 376 -8.45 -5.98 2.58
C VAL A 376 -8.80 -4.93 1.52
N ALA A 377 -9.98 -4.33 1.62
CA ALA A 377 -10.40 -3.27 0.72
C ALA A 377 -9.88 -1.91 1.24
N HIS A 378 -9.42 -1.02 0.37
CA HIS A 378 -8.84 0.29 0.73
C HIS A 378 -9.46 1.41 -0.11
N ILE A 379 -9.72 2.57 0.50
CA ILE A 379 -10.27 3.73 -0.24
C ILE A 379 -9.18 4.42 -1.06
N GLU A 380 -9.29 4.32 -2.39
CA GLU A 380 -8.42 5.04 -3.32
C GLU A 380 -8.84 6.51 -3.42
N ARG A 381 -8.04 7.41 -2.83
CA ARG A 381 -8.33 8.85 -2.85
C ARG A 381 -8.03 9.49 -4.20
N LYS A 382 -8.84 10.47 -4.61
CA LYS A 382 -8.52 11.35 -5.76
C LYS A 382 -7.35 12.28 -5.48
N LYS A 383 -7.16 12.68 -4.22
CA LYS A 383 -6.03 13.52 -3.79
C LYS A 383 -5.56 13.18 -2.39
N LYS A 384 -4.29 13.46 -2.10
CA LYS A 384 -3.68 13.27 -0.78
C LYS A 384 -3.78 14.59 0.01
N PRO A 385 -4.63 14.69 1.05
CA PRO A 385 -4.90 15.97 1.73
C PRO A 385 -3.83 16.36 2.77
N TYR A 386 -2.77 15.57 2.94
CA TYR A 386 -1.90 15.66 4.12
C TYR A 386 -0.83 16.76 4.06
N ASN A 387 -0.38 17.17 2.88
CA ASN A 387 0.64 18.22 2.72
C ASN A 387 0.67 18.79 1.29
N SER A 388 0.98 20.07 1.13
CA SER A 388 1.10 20.73 -0.18
C SER A 388 2.45 20.47 -0.87
N ASN A 389 3.50 20.09 -0.13
CA ASN A 389 4.86 19.89 -0.66
C ASN A 389 5.36 18.44 -0.53
N ILE A 390 4.54 17.48 -0.96
CA ILE A 390 4.89 16.04 -0.94
C ILE A 390 6.16 15.75 -1.76
N GLY A 391 6.40 16.52 -2.83
CA GLY A 391 7.54 16.34 -3.74
C GLY A 391 8.90 16.52 -3.04
N PHE A 392 9.04 17.53 -2.18
CA PHE A 392 10.28 17.75 -1.43
C PHE A 392 10.57 16.59 -0.46
N TYR A 393 9.59 16.23 0.36
CA TYR A 393 9.76 15.16 1.36
C TYR A 393 10.05 13.81 0.72
N THR A 394 9.33 13.47 -0.36
CA THR A 394 9.57 12.19 -1.07
C THR A 394 10.98 12.14 -1.65
N LYS A 395 11.46 13.24 -2.25
CA LYS A 395 12.83 13.34 -2.75
C LYS A 395 13.87 13.21 -1.65
N ARG A 396 13.70 13.93 -0.53
CA ARG A 396 14.61 13.84 0.64
C ARG A 396 14.67 12.42 1.20
N ASN A 397 13.51 11.80 1.44
CA ASN A 397 13.43 10.44 1.95
C ASN A 397 14.05 9.43 0.98
N ALA A 398 13.83 9.58 -0.33
CA ALA A 398 14.43 8.70 -1.33
C ALA A 398 15.98 8.75 -1.31
N LEU A 399 16.56 9.94 -1.12
CA LEU A 399 18.01 10.08 -0.96
C LEU A 399 18.53 9.43 0.33
N ARG A 400 17.77 9.49 1.43
CA ARG A 400 18.12 8.74 2.66
C ARG A 400 18.18 7.23 2.39
N VAL A 401 17.21 6.69 1.65
CA VAL A 401 17.21 5.27 1.26
C VAL A 401 18.44 4.95 0.40
N ALA A 402 18.70 5.78 -0.61
CA ALA A 402 19.82 5.61 -1.53
C ALA A 402 21.16 5.55 -0.80
N GLU A 403 21.39 6.50 0.12
CA GLU A 403 22.65 6.64 0.87
C GLU A 403 22.89 5.56 1.94
N VAL A 404 21.85 4.82 2.33
CA VAL A 404 21.96 3.74 3.32
C VAL A 404 21.98 2.36 2.67
N TRP A 405 21.12 2.13 1.68
CA TRP A 405 20.75 0.78 1.24
C TRP A 405 21.14 0.44 -0.19
N MET A 406 21.42 1.43 -1.04
CA MET A 406 21.54 1.20 -2.50
C MET A 406 22.97 1.14 -3.02
N ASP A 407 24.00 1.23 -2.16
CA ASP A 407 25.41 1.14 -2.55
C ASP A 407 25.74 2.07 -3.74
N ASP A 408 26.47 1.61 -4.76
CA ASP A 408 26.80 2.39 -5.96
C ASP A 408 25.58 2.69 -6.85
N TYR A 409 24.48 1.94 -6.68
CA TYR A 409 23.21 2.17 -7.37
C TYR A 409 22.45 3.36 -6.84
N LYS A 410 22.93 4.02 -5.77
CA LYS A 410 22.40 5.32 -5.37
C LYS A 410 22.40 6.29 -6.54
N SER A 411 23.40 6.22 -7.43
CA SER A 411 23.51 7.09 -8.60
C SER A 411 22.24 7.09 -9.47
N HIS A 412 21.54 5.97 -9.59
CA HIS A 412 20.28 5.86 -10.35
C HIS A 412 19.16 6.71 -9.73
N VAL A 413 19.11 6.83 -8.40
CA VAL A 413 18.16 7.72 -7.70
C VAL A 413 18.48 9.18 -8.00
N TYR A 414 19.75 9.55 -8.02
CA TYR A 414 20.19 10.92 -8.37
C TYR A 414 19.90 11.25 -9.84
N ILE A 415 20.08 10.30 -10.75
CA ILE A 415 19.70 10.44 -12.16
C ILE A 415 18.18 10.68 -12.26
N ALA A 416 17.38 9.84 -11.60
CA ALA A 416 15.93 9.90 -11.65
C ALA A 416 15.37 11.24 -11.14
N TRP A 417 15.95 11.77 -10.07
CA TRP A 417 15.57 13.08 -9.51
C TRP A 417 16.29 14.29 -10.15
N ASN A 418 17.13 14.07 -11.17
CA ASN A 418 17.92 15.11 -11.84
C ASN A 418 18.79 15.94 -10.86
N LEU A 419 19.45 15.27 -9.92
CA LEU A 419 20.31 15.89 -8.90
C LEU A 419 21.78 15.58 -9.16
N PRO A 420 22.71 16.50 -8.91
CA PRO A 420 24.14 16.19 -8.96
C PRO A 420 24.52 15.22 -7.83
N LEU A 421 25.45 14.30 -8.10
CA LEU A 421 25.95 13.34 -7.12
C LEU A 421 26.70 14.02 -5.97
N GLU A 422 27.50 15.04 -6.31
CA GLU A 422 28.19 15.90 -5.36
C GLU A 422 27.30 17.10 -5.05
N ASN A 423 27.05 17.37 -3.76
CA ASN A 423 26.29 18.53 -3.29
C ASN A 423 24.88 18.66 -3.92
N PRO A 424 23.95 17.71 -3.71
CA PRO A 424 22.60 17.72 -4.30
C PRO A 424 21.71 18.89 -3.85
N GLY A 425 22.17 19.72 -2.91
CA GLY A 425 21.40 20.85 -2.36
C GLY A 425 20.22 20.43 -1.47
N ILE A 426 20.21 19.17 -1.02
CA ILE A 426 19.17 18.62 -0.16
C ILE A 426 19.83 18.04 1.08
N ASP A 427 19.47 18.58 2.24
CA ASP A 427 19.89 18.05 3.52
C ASP A 427 19.05 16.81 3.87
N ILE A 428 19.69 15.64 3.80
CA ILE A 428 19.07 14.36 4.13
C ILE A 428 19.16 14.04 5.63
N GLY A 429 19.81 14.87 6.44
CA GLY A 429 20.07 14.62 7.86
C GLY A 429 21.06 13.47 8.11
N ASP A 430 21.28 13.12 9.38
CA ASP A 430 22.16 12.02 9.74
C ASP A 430 21.53 10.65 9.41
N VAL A 431 22.36 9.76 8.85
CA VAL A 431 22.03 8.38 8.50
C VAL A 431 22.99 7.37 9.14
N SER A 432 23.87 7.81 10.03
CA SER A 432 24.92 7.00 10.66
C SER A 432 24.36 5.81 11.42
N GLU A 433 23.28 6.00 12.18
CA GLU A 433 22.60 4.90 12.89
C GLU A 433 22.03 3.85 11.94
N ARG A 434 21.45 4.28 10.81
CA ARG A 434 20.90 3.36 9.79
C ARG A 434 22.00 2.55 9.11
N ARG A 435 23.15 3.18 8.82
CA ARG A 435 24.34 2.49 8.31
C ARG A 435 24.93 1.50 9.33
N ALA A 436 25.00 1.89 10.60
CA ALA A 436 25.46 1.02 11.68
C ALA A 436 24.55 -0.21 11.86
N LEU A 437 23.23 -0.01 11.79
CA LEU A 437 22.24 -1.09 11.81
C LEU A 437 22.42 -2.05 10.64
N ARG A 438 22.56 -1.54 9.40
CA ARG A 438 22.82 -2.36 8.21
C ARG A 438 24.06 -3.25 8.40
N LYS A 439 25.13 -2.68 8.98
CA LYS A 439 26.38 -3.40 9.28
C LYS A 439 26.20 -4.46 10.37
N SER A 440 25.51 -4.13 11.47
CA SER A 440 25.32 -5.04 12.61
C SER A 440 24.47 -6.27 12.25
N LEU A 441 23.46 -6.07 11.40
CA LEU A 441 22.60 -7.14 10.88
C LEU A 441 23.28 -7.98 9.78
N LYS A 442 24.49 -7.61 9.34
CA LYS A 442 25.24 -8.28 8.26
C LYS A 442 24.40 -8.40 6.98
N CYS A 443 23.69 -7.32 6.64
CA CYS A 443 22.80 -7.32 5.48
C CYS A 443 23.62 -7.45 4.18
N LYS A 444 23.00 -8.04 3.17
CA LYS A 444 23.57 -8.20 1.82
C LYS A 444 23.75 -6.85 1.13
N ASN A 445 24.47 -6.85 0.01
CA ASN A 445 24.60 -5.67 -0.85
C ASN A 445 23.39 -5.52 -1.79
N PHE A 446 23.21 -4.33 -2.34
CA PHE A 446 22.09 -3.99 -3.21
C PHE A 446 22.16 -4.70 -4.56
N GLN A 447 23.37 -5.03 -5.05
CA GLN A 447 23.56 -5.88 -6.22
C GLN A 447 22.83 -7.22 -6.05
N TRP A 448 23.00 -7.89 -4.91
CA TRP A 448 22.31 -9.14 -4.61
C TRP A 448 20.79 -8.98 -4.66
N TYR A 449 20.25 -7.86 -4.14
CA TYR A 449 18.82 -7.56 -4.20
C TYR A 449 18.33 -7.44 -5.65
N LEU A 450 19.06 -6.68 -6.48
CA LEU A 450 18.71 -6.54 -7.89
C LEU A 450 18.83 -7.86 -8.66
N ASP A 451 19.72 -8.77 -8.28
CA ASP A 451 19.89 -10.05 -9.00
C ASP A 451 18.90 -11.12 -8.56
N HIS A 452 18.48 -11.12 -7.29
CA HIS A 452 17.70 -12.22 -6.70
C HIS A 452 16.28 -11.84 -6.28
N VAL A 453 15.99 -10.56 -6.10
CA VAL A 453 14.71 -10.06 -5.60
C VAL A 453 13.98 -9.26 -6.67
N TYR A 454 14.68 -8.35 -7.36
CA TYR A 454 14.07 -7.48 -8.38
C TYR A 454 14.88 -7.44 -9.69
N PRO A 455 15.08 -8.58 -10.38
CA PRO A 455 15.86 -8.68 -11.62
C PRO A 455 15.27 -7.89 -12.80
N GLU A 456 13.98 -7.62 -12.77
CA GLU A 456 13.29 -6.84 -13.80
C GLU A 456 13.58 -5.33 -13.70
N MET A 457 14.12 -4.84 -12.59
CA MET A 457 14.44 -3.42 -12.42
C MET A 457 15.54 -3.01 -13.40
N ARG A 458 15.25 -2.04 -14.27
CA ARG A 458 16.16 -1.59 -15.32
C ARG A 458 17.38 -0.89 -14.71
N ARG A 459 18.58 -1.10 -15.25
CA ARG A 459 19.84 -0.55 -14.70
C ARG A 459 20.47 0.45 -15.67
N TYR A 460 20.98 1.57 -15.15
CA TYR A 460 21.58 2.67 -15.92
C TYR A 460 23.09 2.84 -15.71
N ASN A 461 23.81 1.74 -15.48
CA ASN A 461 25.24 1.71 -15.13
C ASN A 461 26.17 2.29 -16.24
N ASN A 462 25.66 2.45 -17.45
CA ASN A 462 26.38 3.01 -18.59
C ASN A 462 26.25 4.53 -18.72
N THR A 463 25.57 5.21 -17.79
CA THR A 463 25.38 6.67 -17.84
C THR A 463 26.69 7.40 -17.54
N ILE A 464 27.01 8.41 -18.37
CA ILE A 464 28.15 9.31 -18.18
C ILE A 464 27.68 10.72 -17.79
N ALA A 465 26.60 11.20 -18.41
CA ALA A 465 26.05 12.52 -18.13
C ALA A 465 24.53 12.49 -18.20
N TYR A 466 23.86 13.32 -17.39
CA TYR A 466 22.40 13.37 -17.33
C TYR A 466 21.85 14.73 -16.90
N GLY A 467 20.56 14.94 -17.16
CA GLY A 467 19.82 16.13 -16.79
C GLY A 467 19.52 17.03 -17.98
N GLU A 468 19.32 18.31 -17.71
CA GLU A 468 19.02 19.28 -18.77
C GLU A 468 20.18 19.39 -19.76
N LEU A 469 19.85 19.34 -21.06
CA LEU A 469 20.79 19.53 -22.15
C LEU A 469 20.56 20.89 -22.81
N ARG A 470 21.55 21.78 -22.66
CA ARG A 470 21.48 23.19 -23.06
C ARG A 470 22.46 23.50 -24.18
N ASN A 471 22.09 24.46 -25.04
CA ASN A 471 22.94 24.96 -26.13
C ASN A 471 23.40 26.40 -25.85
N ASN A 472 24.64 26.73 -26.22
CA ASN A 472 25.21 28.05 -25.96
C ASN A 472 24.55 29.21 -26.76
N LYS A 473 23.88 28.92 -27.87
CA LYS A 473 23.14 29.88 -28.70
C LYS A 473 21.68 30.07 -28.26
N ALA A 474 21.16 29.19 -27.40
CA ALA A 474 19.78 29.24 -26.92
C ALA A 474 19.73 28.83 -25.44
N LYS A 475 19.95 29.81 -24.55
CA LYS A 475 20.17 29.56 -23.12
C LYS A 475 18.90 29.28 -22.32
N ASP A 476 17.76 29.80 -22.78
CA ASP A 476 16.48 29.74 -22.07
C ASP A 476 15.62 28.53 -22.50
N VAL A 477 16.09 27.76 -23.48
CA VAL A 477 15.44 26.54 -23.97
C VAL A 477 16.37 25.34 -23.85
N CYS A 478 15.77 24.19 -23.56
CA CYS A 478 16.43 22.93 -23.33
C CYS A 478 15.95 21.91 -24.36
N LEU A 479 16.78 20.90 -24.63
CA LEU A 479 16.35 19.74 -25.40
C LEU A 479 15.20 19.05 -24.65
N ASP A 480 14.10 18.80 -25.35
CA ASP A 480 12.87 18.24 -24.80
C ASP A 480 12.33 17.12 -25.69
N GLN A 481 11.80 16.08 -25.05
CA GLN A 481 11.19 14.93 -25.70
C GLN A 481 10.07 15.34 -26.67
N GLY A 482 9.31 16.39 -26.33
CA GLY A 482 8.13 16.82 -27.06
C GLY A 482 7.00 15.77 -27.07
N PRO A 483 5.96 16.01 -27.88
CA PRO A 483 4.86 15.07 -28.08
C PRO A 483 5.36 13.73 -28.64
N LEU A 484 4.92 12.62 -28.03
CA LEU A 484 5.37 11.27 -28.38
C LEU A 484 5.01 10.86 -29.81
N GLU A 485 3.92 11.41 -30.34
CA GLU A 485 3.33 11.15 -31.65
C GLU A 485 4.22 11.66 -32.79
N ASN A 486 4.95 12.75 -32.55
CA ASN A 486 5.78 13.39 -33.55
C ASN A 486 7.07 12.62 -33.82
N HIS A 487 7.50 11.77 -32.88
CA HIS A 487 8.76 11.01 -32.97
C HIS A 487 9.99 11.89 -33.25
N THR A 488 9.96 13.15 -32.81
CA THR A 488 11.06 14.13 -32.98
C THR A 488 11.27 14.89 -31.69
N ALA A 489 12.53 15.06 -31.28
CA ALA A 489 12.87 15.92 -30.16
C ALA A 489 12.69 17.39 -30.55
N ILE A 490 12.39 18.24 -29.56
CA ILE A 490 12.14 19.68 -29.74
C ILE A 490 13.02 20.50 -28.79
N LEU A 491 12.94 21.82 -28.90
CA LEU A 491 13.40 22.75 -27.87
C LEU A 491 12.19 23.30 -27.13
N TYR A 492 12.30 23.38 -25.80
CA TYR A 492 11.24 23.91 -24.95
C TYR A 492 11.83 24.72 -23.79
N PRO A 493 11.12 25.72 -23.23
CA PRO A 493 11.59 26.45 -22.06
C PRO A 493 12.11 25.53 -20.96
N CYS A 494 13.32 25.79 -20.47
CA CYS A 494 13.98 24.93 -19.50
C CYS A 494 13.19 24.88 -18.18
N HIS A 495 12.80 23.68 -17.76
CA HIS A 495 12.09 23.42 -16.52
C HIS A 495 12.64 22.23 -15.73
N GLY A 496 13.48 21.38 -16.33
CA GLY A 496 14.25 20.35 -15.62
C GLY A 496 13.45 19.14 -15.14
N TRP A 497 12.29 18.89 -15.74
CA TRP A 497 11.39 17.77 -15.44
C TRP A 497 11.54 16.66 -16.49
N GLY A 498 10.87 15.52 -16.26
CA GLY A 498 10.96 14.28 -17.06
C GLY A 498 11.22 14.44 -18.57
N PRO A 499 10.41 15.22 -19.32
CA PRO A 499 10.61 15.40 -20.78
C PRO A 499 11.97 16.00 -21.18
N GLN A 500 12.64 16.72 -20.28
CA GLN A 500 13.93 17.38 -20.51
C GLN A 500 15.12 16.65 -19.89
N LEU A 501 14.90 15.43 -19.38
CA LEU A 501 15.97 14.63 -18.81
C LEU A 501 16.70 13.92 -19.95
N ALA A 502 17.81 14.51 -20.38
CA ALA A 502 18.74 13.86 -21.28
C ALA A 502 19.64 12.89 -20.50
N ARG A 503 20.05 11.79 -21.14
CA ARG A 503 21.00 10.83 -20.59
C ARG A 503 21.96 10.39 -21.68
N TYR A 504 23.25 10.67 -21.49
CA TYR A 504 24.32 10.27 -22.39
C TYR A 504 25.07 9.06 -21.86
N THR A 505 25.26 8.04 -22.71
CA THR A 505 25.81 6.74 -22.30
C THR A 505 27.24 6.50 -22.80
N LYS A 506 27.94 5.51 -22.22
CA LYS A 506 29.27 5.03 -22.64
C LYS A 506 29.33 4.60 -24.10
N GLU A 507 28.23 4.08 -24.64
CA GLU A 507 28.12 3.65 -26.03
C GLU A 507 27.91 4.84 -26.99
N GLY A 508 27.70 6.04 -26.45
CA GLY A 508 27.43 7.27 -27.19
C GLY A 508 25.94 7.46 -27.53
N PHE A 509 25.02 6.84 -26.79
CA PHE A 509 23.58 7.06 -27.01
C PHE A 509 23.11 8.27 -26.22
N LEU A 510 22.22 9.06 -26.83
CA LEU A 510 21.57 10.19 -26.18
C LEU A 510 20.09 9.86 -26.01
N HIS A 511 19.69 9.49 -24.80
CA HIS A 511 18.30 9.23 -24.43
C HIS A 511 17.64 10.52 -23.93
N LEU A 512 16.33 10.63 -24.10
CA LEU A 512 15.58 11.82 -23.72
C LEU A 512 14.20 11.45 -23.19
N GLY A 513 13.89 11.88 -21.96
CA GLY A 513 12.63 11.60 -21.28
C GLY A 513 12.81 10.94 -19.90
N ALA A 514 11.68 10.57 -19.29
CA ALA A 514 11.68 9.84 -18.02
C ALA A 514 12.38 8.47 -18.15
N LEU A 515 13.03 8.02 -17.08
CA LEU A 515 13.67 6.72 -17.03
C LEU A 515 12.63 5.60 -17.15
N GLY A 516 12.93 4.59 -17.96
CA GLY A 516 12.20 3.31 -17.91
C GLY A 516 12.29 2.67 -16.52
N THR A 517 11.23 1.98 -16.11
CA THR A 517 11.15 1.36 -14.77
C THR A 517 11.68 -0.07 -14.78
N THR A 518 11.14 -0.91 -15.65
CA THR A 518 11.49 -2.33 -15.77
C THR A 518 12.01 -2.69 -17.15
N THR A 519 12.65 -3.85 -17.26
CA THR A 519 13.08 -4.43 -18.54
C THR A 519 11.93 -4.94 -19.40
N LEU A 520 10.75 -5.15 -18.79
CA LEU A 520 9.53 -5.60 -19.46
C LEU A 520 8.74 -4.45 -20.13
N LEU A 521 9.01 -3.21 -19.72
CA LEU A 521 8.39 -2.02 -20.29
C LEU A 521 9.36 -1.30 -21.25
N PRO A 522 8.83 -0.53 -22.23
CA PRO A 522 9.66 0.28 -23.12
C PRO A 522 10.58 1.22 -22.33
N ASP A 523 11.83 1.32 -22.79
CA ASP A 523 12.82 2.25 -22.23
C ASP A 523 12.65 3.66 -22.79
N THR A 524 13.38 4.62 -22.21
CA THR A 524 13.54 5.97 -22.74
C THR A 524 14.09 5.91 -24.16
N ARG A 525 13.40 6.56 -25.10
CA ARG A 525 13.80 6.66 -26.51
C ARG A 525 15.14 7.40 -26.67
N CYS A 526 15.87 7.10 -27.73
CA CYS A 526 17.12 7.81 -28.07
C CYS A 526 17.01 8.64 -29.34
N LEU A 527 17.88 9.65 -29.38
CA LEU A 527 18.04 10.57 -30.49
C LEU A 527 18.72 9.84 -31.66
N VAL A 528 18.15 9.96 -32.84
CA VAL A 528 18.57 9.28 -34.07
C VAL A 528 18.72 10.28 -35.20
N ASP A 529 19.79 10.11 -35.96
CA ASP A 529 19.98 10.73 -37.26
C ASP A 529 20.07 9.64 -38.34
N ASN A 530 19.06 9.57 -39.21
CA ASN A 530 18.98 8.64 -40.33
C ASN A 530 19.30 9.27 -41.71
N SER A 531 19.92 10.46 -41.72
CA SER A 531 20.22 11.32 -42.87
C SER A 531 19.05 11.77 -43.75
N LYS A 532 17.82 11.28 -43.53
CA LYS A 532 16.63 11.61 -44.33
C LYS A 532 15.92 12.84 -43.80
N SER A 533 15.83 12.98 -42.48
CA SER A 533 15.15 14.09 -41.83
C SER A 533 16.12 15.23 -41.53
N ARG A 534 15.64 16.47 -41.63
CA ARG A 534 16.33 17.63 -41.08
C ARG A 534 16.18 17.72 -39.55
N LEU A 535 15.09 17.20 -39.00
CA LEU A 535 14.81 17.16 -37.56
C LEU A 535 15.37 15.87 -36.95
N PRO A 536 15.91 15.91 -35.72
CA PRO A 536 16.35 14.70 -35.05
C PRO A 536 15.17 13.84 -34.62
N GLN A 537 15.23 12.55 -34.93
CA GLN A 537 14.17 11.62 -34.57
C GLN A 537 14.39 11.09 -33.16
N LEU A 538 13.30 10.75 -32.48
CA LEU A 538 13.32 10.15 -31.16
C LEU A 538 12.63 8.79 -31.24
N LEU A 539 13.43 7.72 -31.24
CA LEU A 539 12.99 6.37 -31.54
C LEU A 539 13.38 5.39 -30.43
N ASP A 540 12.68 4.26 -30.41
CA ASP A 540 13.06 3.10 -29.61
C ASP A 540 14.44 2.59 -30.07
N CYS A 541 15.42 2.63 -29.16
CA CYS A 541 16.82 2.38 -29.48
C CYS A 541 17.05 0.98 -30.04
N ASP A 542 16.33 -0.01 -29.55
CA ASP A 542 16.51 -1.40 -29.95
C ASP A 542 15.94 -1.67 -31.34
N LYS A 543 14.99 -0.84 -31.80
CA LYS A 543 14.40 -0.92 -33.14
C LYS A 543 15.24 -0.23 -34.22
N VAL A 544 16.24 0.56 -33.85
CA VAL A 544 17.14 1.23 -34.80
C VAL A 544 18.24 0.27 -35.25
N LYS A 545 18.11 -0.23 -36.50
CA LYS A 545 19.01 -1.24 -37.09
C LYS A 545 20.49 -0.80 -37.15
N SER A 546 20.75 0.43 -37.59
CA SER A 546 22.12 0.94 -37.68
C SER A 546 22.55 1.56 -36.37
N SER A 547 23.58 0.98 -35.74
CA SER A 547 24.17 1.53 -34.52
C SER A 547 24.78 2.92 -34.75
N LEU A 548 25.28 3.21 -35.95
CA LEU A 548 25.90 4.49 -36.28
C LEU A 548 24.90 5.66 -36.25
N TYR A 549 23.65 5.42 -36.63
CA TYR A 549 22.60 6.46 -36.65
C TYR A 549 22.15 6.90 -35.25
N LYS A 550 22.34 6.06 -34.23
CA LYS A 550 22.01 6.37 -32.84
C LYS A 550 23.22 6.74 -31.97
N ARG A 551 24.44 6.72 -32.51
CA ARG A 551 25.66 7.06 -31.78
C ARG A 551 26.07 8.50 -32.02
N TRP A 552 26.40 9.19 -30.93
CA TRP A 552 26.79 10.58 -30.89
C TRP A 552 28.15 10.72 -30.19
N ASN A 553 29.03 11.52 -30.78
CA ASN A 553 30.22 12.04 -30.13
C ASN A 553 29.81 13.29 -29.33
N PHE A 554 30.03 13.25 -28.02
CA PHE A 554 29.76 14.37 -27.13
C PHE A 554 30.86 14.48 -26.07
N ILE A 555 31.28 15.72 -25.84
CA ILE A 555 32.07 16.15 -24.69
C ILE A 555 31.43 17.42 -24.14
N GLN A 556 31.57 17.67 -22.84
CA GLN A 556 31.03 18.89 -22.22
C GLN A 556 31.56 20.14 -22.92
N ASN A 557 30.67 21.10 -23.21
CA ASN A 557 30.96 22.31 -23.99
C ASN A 557 31.48 22.05 -25.41
N GLY A 558 31.22 20.86 -25.98
CA GLY A 558 31.53 20.51 -27.35
C GLY A 558 30.30 20.41 -28.24
N ALA A 559 30.50 20.09 -29.51
CA ALA A 559 29.41 19.76 -30.42
C ALA A 559 28.85 18.36 -30.12
N ILE A 560 27.58 18.13 -30.45
CA ILE A 560 26.96 16.80 -30.44
C ILE A 560 26.90 16.34 -31.90
N MET A 561 27.81 15.44 -32.29
CA MET A 561 27.97 14.99 -33.68
C MET A 561 27.59 13.53 -33.85
N ASN A 562 26.73 13.22 -34.81
CA ASN A 562 26.34 11.84 -35.12
C ASN A 562 27.50 11.09 -35.78
N LYS A 563 27.80 9.87 -35.31
CA LYS A 563 28.89 9.05 -35.85
C LYS A 563 28.63 8.50 -37.25
N GLY A 564 27.37 8.32 -37.64
CA GLY A 564 27.00 7.77 -38.94
C GLY A 564 26.93 8.81 -40.05
N THR A 565 26.34 9.97 -39.77
CA THR A 565 26.09 11.00 -40.78
C THR A 565 27.10 12.14 -40.77
N GLY A 566 27.88 12.28 -39.69
CA GLY A 566 28.77 13.43 -39.48
C GLY A 566 28.05 14.76 -39.22
N ARG A 567 26.70 14.77 -39.16
CA ARG A 567 25.92 15.97 -38.85
C ARG A 567 25.93 16.25 -37.36
N CYS A 568 25.89 17.53 -37.02
CA CYS A 568 25.74 18.01 -35.66
C CYS A 568 24.28 18.35 -35.33
N LEU A 569 23.93 18.14 -34.06
CA LEU A 569 22.73 18.69 -33.45
C LEU A 569 22.94 20.19 -33.23
N GLU A 570 22.11 21.01 -33.85
CA GLU A 570 22.31 22.46 -33.95
C GLU A 570 20.98 23.17 -33.69
N VAL A 571 21.08 24.40 -33.19
CA VAL A 571 19.95 25.29 -32.96
C VAL A 571 19.89 26.34 -34.07
N GLU A 572 18.73 26.54 -34.68
CA GLU A 572 18.49 27.58 -35.67
C GLU A 572 17.45 28.57 -35.16
N ASN A 573 17.85 29.83 -35.02
CA ASN A 573 16.93 30.91 -34.71
C ASN A 573 16.29 31.43 -36.01
N ARG A 574 14.97 31.38 -36.12
CA ARG A 574 14.18 31.88 -37.26
C ARG A 574 13.48 33.20 -36.96
N GLY A 575 13.95 33.96 -35.98
CA GLY A 575 13.35 35.23 -35.58
C GLY A 575 11.95 35.00 -35.01
N LEU A 576 10.94 35.64 -35.61
CA LEU A 576 9.54 35.55 -35.16
C LEU A 576 8.94 34.14 -35.25
N ALA A 577 9.50 33.26 -36.10
CA ALA A 577 9.04 31.88 -36.23
C ALA A 577 9.58 30.95 -35.13
N GLY A 578 10.38 31.46 -34.19
CA GLY A 578 10.89 30.72 -33.05
C GLY A 578 12.28 30.09 -33.27
N ILE A 579 12.59 29.09 -32.46
CA ILE A 579 13.89 28.41 -32.41
C ILE A 579 13.69 26.93 -32.73
N ASP A 580 14.39 26.44 -33.76
CA ASP A 580 14.29 25.06 -34.22
C ASP A 580 15.50 24.22 -33.79
N LEU A 581 15.24 22.95 -33.51
CA LEU A 581 16.25 21.91 -33.35
C LEU A 581 16.46 21.18 -34.67
N ILE A 582 17.69 21.17 -35.19
CA ILE A 582 17.98 20.64 -36.52
C ILE A 582 19.28 19.84 -36.57
N LEU A 583 19.42 19.06 -37.64
CA LEU A 583 20.62 18.30 -37.99
C LEU A 583 21.27 18.89 -39.25
N ARG A 584 22.50 19.38 -39.13
CA ARG A 584 23.28 19.97 -40.25
C ARG A 584 24.79 19.83 -40.03
N SER A 585 25.59 20.32 -40.97
CA SER A 585 27.04 20.45 -40.76
C SER A 585 27.34 21.30 -39.52
N CYS A 586 28.37 20.91 -38.78
CA CYS A 586 28.72 21.52 -37.50
C CYS A 586 29.10 23.00 -37.67
N THR A 587 28.45 23.88 -36.91
CA THR A 587 28.68 25.34 -36.98
C THR A 587 29.47 25.90 -35.79
N GLY A 588 30.01 25.02 -34.95
CA GLY A 588 30.72 25.38 -33.72
C GLY A 588 29.80 25.63 -32.52
N GLN A 589 28.55 25.17 -32.58
CA GLN A 589 27.66 25.19 -31.42
C GLN A 589 28.13 24.22 -30.34
N ARG A 590 27.89 24.60 -29.09
CA ARG A 590 28.37 23.91 -27.91
C ARG A 590 27.20 23.55 -27.02
N TRP A 591 27.20 22.29 -26.60
CA TRP A 591 26.18 21.71 -25.75
C TRP A 591 26.75 21.34 -24.39
N THR A 592 25.91 21.42 -23.37
CA THR A 592 26.26 21.08 -21.99
C THR A 592 25.14 20.27 -21.39
N ILE A 593 25.47 19.13 -20.77
CA ILE A 593 24.54 18.35 -19.95
C ILE A 593 24.79 18.71 -18.49
N LYS A 594 23.74 19.08 -17.77
CA LYS A 594 23.78 19.64 -16.40
C LYS A 594 24.64 18.85 -15.42
N ASN A 595 24.49 17.53 -15.37
CA ASN A 595 25.20 16.67 -14.42
C ASN A 595 26.10 15.67 -15.17
N SER A 596 27.21 15.27 -14.53
CA SER A 596 28.14 14.26 -15.03
C SER A 596 28.55 13.30 -13.91
N ILE A 597 28.71 12.04 -14.26
CA ILE A 597 29.21 10.97 -13.39
C ILE A 597 30.71 10.85 -13.69
N LYS A 598 31.55 11.11 -12.68
CA LYS A 598 33.01 10.99 -12.79
C LYS A 598 33.44 9.54 -12.82
#